data_AF-A0A074Z7S1-F1
#
_entry.id   AF-A0A074Z7S1-F1
#
_cell.length_a   1.000
_cell.length_b   1.000
_cell.length_c   1.000
_cell.angle_alpha   90.00
_cell.angle_beta   90.00
_cell.angle_gamma   90.00
#
_symmetry.space_group_name_H-M   'P 1'
#
loop_
_entity.id
_entity.type
_entity.pdbx_description
1 polymer ?
#
loop_
_entity_poly.entity_id
_entity_poly.type
_entity_poly.pdbx_seq_one_letter_code
_entity_poly.pdbx_strand_id
1 'polypeptide(L)'
;MAKSLGSVKQLFGKRYLVTTLMLPMIWFGAAFGYYGVVLLSAEIFRFRHSCFGAPSTPPEVLNATLLSDDTPPVDTSCCRDMNDDDFVAMLVSSVGEFINVPLMVLVIDCFGRKITMGVWNGLTGLMFFLLYVCMSKEAMTGVLFVVRAFSAGLLSLAYLYTTEVYPTSCRAIAVGSFSSISRVGAIVTPYVAQVMMPEVSQIGALSLYAAVGVLSSILAFSLPIETAGRELPSHAEEIPVEYPK
;
A
#
# COMPACT_ATOMS: atom_id res chain seq x y z
N MET A 1 39.55 -20.88 -6.18
CA MET A 1 38.29 -21.34 -6.81
C MET A 1 37.30 -20.17 -6.77
N ALA A 2 37.16 -19.43 -7.88
CA ALA A 2 36.29 -18.25 -7.92
C ALA A 2 34.82 -18.68 -7.92
N LYS A 3 34.18 -18.70 -6.74
CA LYS A 3 32.74 -18.95 -6.59
C LYS A 3 32.00 -17.81 -7.28
N SER A 4 31.15 -18.11 -8.27
CA SER A 4 30.36 -17.08 -8.97
C SER A 4 29.37 -16.45 -7.98
N LEU A 5 29.73 -15.28 -7.47
CA LEU A 5 28.83 -14.43 -6.69
C LEU A 5 27.72 -13.95 -7.62
N GLY A 6 26.46 -14.16 -7.23
CA GLY A 6 25.30 -13.45 -7.80
C GLY A 6 24.93 -13.76 -9.25
N SER A 7 24.54 -15.01 -9.56
CA SER A 7 23.85 -15.28 -10.84
C SER A 7 22.34 -15.21 -10.65
N VAL A 8 21.65 -14.43 -11.49
CA VAL A 8 20.16 -14.35 -11.52
C VAL A 8 19.52 -15.73 -11.67
N LYS A 9 20.21 -16.68 -12.34
CA LYS A 9 19.74 -18.07 -12.48
C LYS A 9 19.54 -18.79 -11.16
N GLN A 10 20.22 -18.38 -10.08
CA GLN A 10 20.04 -18.95 -8.74
C GLN A 10 18.67 -18.62 -8.15
N LEU A 11 18.07 -17.49 -8.55
CA LEU A 11 16.75 -17.05 -8.10
C LEU A 11 15.63 -17.94 -8.67
N PHE A 12 15.83 -18.45 -9.89
CA PHE A 12 14.88 -19.31 -10.62
C PHE A 12 15.17 -20.82 -10.43
N GLY A 13 16.02 -21.18 -9.47
CA GLY A 13 16.23 -22.59 -9.11
C GLY A 13 14.95 -23.23 -8.57
N LYS A 14 14.77 -24.54 -8.77
CA LYS A 14 13.56 -25.29 -8.35
C LYS A 14 13.14 -25.05 -6.89
N ARG A 15 14.09 -24.73 -6.00
CA ARG A 15 13.86 -24.45 -4.58
C ARG A 15 13.18 -23.10 -4.31
N TYR A 16 13.52 -22.07 -5.09
CA TYR A 16 13.03 -20.70 -4.88
C TYR A 16 12.03 -20.26 -5.94
N LEU A 17 11.82 -21.04 -6.99
CA LEU A 17 11.02 -20.66 -8.15
C LEU A 17 9.63 -20.14 -7.77
N VAL A 18 8.91 -20.87 -6.91
CA VAL A 18 7.56 -20.46 -6.46
C VAL A 18 7.62 -19.14 -5.71
N THR A 19 8.54 -19.00 -4.75
CA THR A 19 8.72 -17.75 -3.99
C THR A 19 9.13 -16.59 -4.89
N THR A 20 10.05 -16.81 -5.83
CA THR A 20 10.53 -15.81 -6.80
C THR A 20 9.45 -15.37 -7.79
N LEU A 21 8.42 -16.19 -8.02
CA LEU A 21 7.27 -15.81 -8.85
C LEU A 21 6.18 -15.08 -8.05
N MET A 22 5.95 -15.48 -6.80
CA MET A 22 4.89 -14.89 -5.96
C MET A 22 5.33 -13.59 -5.27
N LEU A 23 6.55 -13.55 -4.74
CA LEU A 23 7.02 -12.44 -3.91
C LEU A 23 7.11 -11.10 -4.65
N PRO A 24 7.50 -11.02 -5.94
CA PRO A 24 7.45 -9.76 -6.68
C PRO A 24 6.06 -9.16 -6.78
N MET A 25 5.02 -10.00 -6.88
CA MET A 25 3.63 -9.54 -6.94
C MET A 25 3.18 -8.97 -5.59
N ILE A 26 3.65 -9.55 -4.48
CA ILE A 26 3.42 -9.03 -3.13
C ILE A 26 4.16 -7.68 -2.95
N TRP A 27 5.39 -7.56 -3.46
CA TRP A 27 6.14 -6.29 -3.46
C TRP A 27 5.44 -5.20 -4.28
N PHE A 28 4.90 -5.57 -5.44
CA PHE A 28 4.07 -4.68 -6.25
C PHE A 28 2.85 -4.22 -5.44
N GLY A 29 2.10 -5.15 -4.85
CA GLY A 29 0.90 -4.84 -4.07
C GLY A 29 1.17 -3.98 -2.84
N ALA A 30 2.23 -4.27 -2.10
CA ALA A 30 2.64 -3.49 -0.94
C ALA A 30 2.99 -2.04 -1.31
N ALA A 31 3.77 -1.82 -2.37
CA ALA A 31 4.08 -0.47 -2.83
C ALA A 31 2.86 0.22 -3.43
N PHE A 32 2.09 -0.47 -4.28
CA PHE A 32 0.87 0.07 -4.88
C PHE A 32 -0.10 0.55 -3.79
N GLY A 33 -0.32 -0.25 -2.73
CA GLY A 33 -1.13 0.13 -1.58
C GLY A 33 -0.52 1.28 -0.75
N TYR A 34 0.78 1.25 -0.45
CA TYR A 34 1.46 2.28 0.33
C TYR A 34 1.42 3.66 -0.36
N TYR A 35 1.91 3.75 -1.60
CA TYR A 35 1.83 5.00 -2.34
C TYR A 35 0.37 5.37 -2.63
N GLY A 36 -0.50 4.36 -2.78
CA GLY A 36 -1.96 4.50 -2.94
C GLY A 36 -2.58 5.28 -1.82
N VAL A 37 -2.47 4.81 -0.59
CA VAL A 37 -3.04 5.51 0.56
C VAL A 37 -2.46 6.91 0.73
N VAL A 38 -1.19 7.12 0.35
CA VAL A 38 -0.58 8.46 0.36
C VAL A 38 -1.33 9.42 -0.55
N LEU A 39 -1.49 9.06 -1.82
CA LEU A 39 -2.14 9.95 -2.79
C LEU A 39 -3.65 10.03 -2.54
N LEU A 40 -4.28 8.88 -2.24
CA LEU A 40 -5.71 8.81 -1.94
C LEU A 40 -6.10 9.66 -0.72
N SER A 41 -5.23 9.79 0.28
CA SER A 41 -5.55 10.62 1.45
C SER A 41 -5.84 12.08 1.07
N ALA A 42 -5.03 12.67 0.19
CA ALA A 42 -5.26 14.02 -0.32
C ALA A 42 -6.53 14.09 -1.19
N GLU A 43 -6.71 13.12 -2.10
CA GLU A 43 -7.84 13.09 -3.04
C GLU A 43 -9.19 12.90 -2.32
N ILE A 44 -9.22 12.09 -1.26
CA ILE A 44 -10.41 11.85 -0.45
C ILE A 44 -10.84 13.13 0.26
N PHE A 45 -9.92 13.85 0.90
CA PHE A 45 -10.27 15.09 1.61
C PHE A 45 -10.67 16.20 0.62
N ARG A 46 -10.06 16.22 -0.57
CA ARG A 46 -10.41 17.16 -1.63
C ARG A 46 -11.79 16.90 -2.25
N PHE A 47 -12.11 15.65 -2.63
CA PHE A 47 -13.27 15.33 -3.45
C PHE A 47 -14.47 14.73 -2.70
N ARG A 48 -14.29 14.19 -1.48
CA ARG A 48 -15.40 13.59 -0.69
C ARG A 48 -15.82 14.39 0.52
N HIS A 49 -15.66 15.71 0.47
CA HIS A 49 -16.14 16.63 1.48
C HIS A 49 -17.66 16.52 1.74
N SER A 50 -18.45 16.19 0.71
CA SER A 50 -19.90 15.94 0.84
C SER A 50 -20.24 14.79 1.82
N CYS A 51 -19.32 13.85 2.04
CA CYS A 51 -19.49 12.80 3.05
C CYS A 51 -19.31 13.31 4.50
N PHE A 52 -18.64 14.46 4.70
CA PHE A 52 -18.33 14.99 6.02
C PHE A 52 -19.39 15.96 6.57
N GLY A 53 -20.56 16.02 5.92
CA GLY A 53 -21.73 16.76 6.43
C GLY A 53 -21.69 18.28 6.24
N ALA A 54 -20.74 18.80 5.46
CA ALA A 54 -20.76 20.21 5.09
C ALA A 54 -21.81 20.45 3.98
N PRO A 55 -22.51 21.59 4.00
CA PRO A 55 -23.45 21.92 2.94
C PRO A 55 -22.69 21.91 1.62
N SER A 56 -23.13 21.08 0.68
CA SER A 56 -22.94 21.40 -0.72
C SER A 56 -23.68 22.71 -0.94
N THR A 57 -22.98 23.85 -0.88
CA THR A 57 -23.38 24.90 -1.79
C THR A 57 -23.34 24.23 -3.16
N PRO A 58 -24.48 24.07 -3.85
CA PRO A 58 -24.41 23.69 -5.26
C PRO A 58 -23.47 24.71 -5.92
N PRO A 59 -22.82 24.39 -7.05
CA PRO A 59 -22.54 25.48 -7.96
C PRO A 59 -23.92 26.09 -8.25
N GLU A 60 -24.21 27.23 -7.63
CA GLU A 60 -25.25 28.11 -8.14
C GLU A 60 -24.82 28.44 -9.56
N VAL A 61 -25.31 27.64 -10.50
CA VAL A 61 -25.65 28.13 -11.82
C VAL A 61 -26.87 29.04 -11.61
N LEU A 62 -26.68 30.15 -10.88
CA LEU A 62 -27.69 31.17 -10.68
C LEU A 62 -27.07 32.50 -11.10
N ASN A 63 -27.27 32.78 -12.39
CA ASN A 63 -27.39 34.13 -12.93
C ASN A 63 -26.27 35.13 -12.59
N ALA A 64 -25.02 34.82 -12.93
CA ALA A 64 -23.98 35.84 -13.06
C ALA A 64 -23.86 36.33 -14.52
N THR A 65 -24.98 36.75 -15.09
CA THR A 65 -24.95 37.78 -16.13
C THR A 65 -25.77 38.96 -15.62
N LEU A 66 -25.08 40.10 -15.56
CA LEU A 66 -25.60 41.46 -15.41
C LEU A 66 -25.55 42.07 -14.00
N LEU A 67 -24.36 42.65 -13.73
CA LEU A 67 -24.09 43.99 -13.20
C LEU A 67 -23.43 44.08 -11.80
N SER A 68 -22.38 44.92 -11.78
CA SER A 68 -21.63 45.51 -10.65
C SER A 68 -20.58 44.59 -9.98
N ASP A 69 -19.28 44.77 -10.29
CA ASP A 69 -18.32 45.74 -9.71
C ASP A 69 -17.77 45.25 -8.34
N ASP A 70 -16.44 45.06 -8.28
CA ASP A 70 -15.60 44.75 -7.11
C ASP A 70 -15.82 43.46 -6.28
N THR A 71 -15.84 42.28 -6.92
CA THR A 71 -15.53 41.01 -6.21
C THR A 71 -14.32 40.32 -6.85
N PRO A 72 -13.37 39.78 -6.06
CA PRO A 72 -12.27 38.99 -6.61
C PRO A 72 -12.86 37.83 -7.43
N PRO A 73 -12.21 37.44 -8.53
CA PRO A 73 -12.75 36.43 -9.43
C PRO A 73 -13.10 35.18 -8.64
N VAL A 74 -14.37 34.80 -8.62
CA VAL A 74 -14.80 33.52 -8.07
C VAL A 74 -14.25 32.47 -9.03
N ASP A 75 -13.11 31.89 -8.65
CA ASP A 75 -12.46 30.82 -9.39
C ASP A 75 -13.45 29.65 -9.51
N THR A 76 -14.08 29.53 -10.68
CA THR A 76 -14.90 28.39 -11.11
C THR A 76 -14.02 27.21 -11.56
N SER A 77 -12.86 27.07 -10.91
CA SER A 77 -12.01 25.90 -11.04
C SER A 77 -12.53 24.84 -10.07
N CYS A 78 -12.81 23.63 -10.55
CA CYS A 78 -13.13 22.43 -9.75
C CYS A 78 -12.04 22.03 -8.71
N CYS A 79 -11.03 22.89 -8.50
CA CYS A 79 -9.99 22.77 -7.50
C CYS A 79 -10.40 23.55 -6.26
N ARG A 80 -11.12 22.90 -5.33
CA ARG A 80 -11.26 23.42 -3.97
C ARG A 80 -9.92 23.29 -3.26
N ASP A 81 -9.48 24.37 -2.61
CA ASP A 81 -8.29 24.38 -1.78
C ASP A 81 -8.47 23.54 -0.51
N MET A 82 -7.38 22.89 -0.09
CA MET A 82 -7.34 22.02 1.07
C MET A 82 -7.25 22.89 2.34
N ASN A 83 -8.10 22.62 3.33
CA ASN A 83 -8.19 23.47 4.52
C ASN A 83 -7.22 22.99 5.62
N ASP A 84 -6.92 23.84 6.61
CA ASP A 84 -6.02 23.50 7.73
C ASP A 84 -6.42 22.18 8.43
N ASP A 85 -7.72 21.97 8.63
CA ASP A 85 -8.22 20.74 9.26
C ASP A 85 -7.94 19.48 8.42
N ASP A 86 -7.88 19.59 7.08
CA ASP A 86 -7.56 18.47 6.19
C ASP A 86 -6.06 18.14 6.26
N PHE A 87 -5.21 19.17 6.34
CA PHE A 87 -3.77 19.01 6.61
C PHE A 87 -3.51 18.32 7.94
N VAL A 88 -4.21 18.73 9.00
CA VAL A 88 -4.11 18.08 10.33
C VAL A 88 -4.56 16.62 10.24
N ALA A 89 -5.67 16.32 9.57
CA ALA A 89 -6.14 14.94 9.40
C ALA A 89 -5.11 14.05 8.67
N MET A 90 -4.49 14.55 7.58
CA MET A 90 -3.44 13.80 6.89
C MET A 90 -2.19 13.61 7.75
N LEU A 91 -1.77 14.63 8.51
CA LEU A 91 -0.67 14.54 9.46
C LEU A 91 -0.94 13.47 10.51
N VAL A 92 -2.11 13.51 11.15
CA VAL A 92 -2.54 12.53 12.15
C VAL A 92 -2.52 11.12 11.56
N SER A 93 -3.03 10.93 10.34
CA SER A 93 -3.00 9.61 9.69
C SER A 93 -1.58 9.09 9.45
N SER A 94 -0.62 9.97 9.18
CA SER A 94 0.78 9.62 8.89
C SER A 94 1.54 9.19 10.15
N VAL A 95 1.10 9.61 11.35
CA VAL A 95 1.67 9.13 12.63
C VAL A 95 1.55 7.61 12.77
N GLY A 96 0.54 7.01 12.13
CA GLY A 96 0.34 5.56 12.12
C GLY A 96 1.52 4.78 11.56
N GLU A 97 2.27 5.36 10.62
CA GLU A 97 3.47 4.72 10.06
C GLU A 97 4.55 4.51 11.13
N PHE A 98 4.75 5.50 12.01
CA PHE A 98 5.72 5.42 13.10
C PHE A 98 5.26 4.48 14.20
N ILE A 99 3.99 4.54 14.60
CA ILE A 99 3.41 3.69 15.64
C ILE A 99 3.44 2.22 15.20
N ASN A 100 3.29 1.96 13.90
CA ASN A 100 3.31 0.60 13.39
C ASN A 100 4.68 -0.08 13.50
N VAL A 101 5.80 0.66 13.53
CA VAL A 101 7.14 0.07 13.59
C VAL A 101 7.35 -0.83 14.82
N PRO A 102 7.15 -0.36 16.08
CA PRO A 102 7.27 -1.23 17.24
C PRO A 102 6.20 -2.34 17.27
N LEU A 103 4.98 -2.04 16.80
CA LEU A 103 3.91 -3.05 16.70
C LEU A 103 4.31 -4.20 15.77
N MET A 104 4.91 -3.87 14.62
CA MET A 104 5.40 -4.82 13.63
C MET A 104 6.39 -5.80 14.23
N VAL A 105 7.39 -5.29 14.97
CA VAL A 105 8.42 -6.12 15.61
C VAL A 105 7.79 -7.14 16.55
N LEU A 106 6.87 -6.70 17.42
CA LEU A 106 6.20 -7.59 18.36
C LEU A 106 5.33 -8.64 17.66
N VAL A 107 4.56 -8.24 16.65
CA VAL A 107 3.62 -9.15 15.95
C VAL A 107 4.36 -10.20 15.13
N ILE A 108 5.44 -9.84 14.46
CA ILE A 108 6.22 -10.77 13.62
C ILE A 108 6.88 -11.87 14.43
N ASP A 109 7.34 -11.53 15.63
CA ASP A 109 7.96 -12.50 16.53
C ASP A 109 6.94 -13.48 17.12
N CYS A 110 5.69 -13.06 17.31
CA CYS A 110 4.61 -13.92 17.81
C CYS A 110 3.95 -14.80 16.73
N PHE A 111 3.60 -14.23 15.58
CA PHE A 111 2.76 -14.89 14.56
C PHE A 111 3.53 -15.40 13.35
N GLY A 112 4.82 -15.08 13.24
CA GLY A 112 5.63 -15.37 12.07
C GLY A 112 5.39 -14.40 10.91
N ARG A 113 6.21 -14.52 9.87
CA ARG A 113 6.27 -13.50 8.80
C ARG A 113 5.18 -13.73 7.77
N LYS A 114 4.92 -14.98 7.39
CA LYS A 114 3.96 -15.32 6.33
C LYS A 114 2.53 -14.97 6.74
N ILE A 115 2.12 -15.35 7.95
CA ILE A 115 0.78 -15.07 8.48
C ILE A 115 0.58 -13.56 8.63
N THR A 116 1.55 -12.86 9.24
CA THR A 116 1.49 -11.40 9.39
C THR A 116 1.35 -10.70 8.04
N MET A 117 2.14 -11.10 7.04
CA MET A 117 2.08 -10.52 5.70
C MET A 117 0.75 -10.77 5.00
N GLY A 118 0.18 -11.98 5.14
CA GLY A 118 -1.13 -12.32 4.60
C GLY A 118 -2.26 -11.54 5.27
N VAL A 119 -2.31 -11.53 6.60
CA VAL A 119 -3.34 -10.83 7.38
C VAL A 119 -3.30 -9.32 7.12
N TRP A 120 -2.11 -8.69 7.15
CA TRP A 120 -2.01 -7.26 6.90
C TRP A 120 -2.38 -6.86 5.47
N ASN A 121 -2.02 -7.65 4.45
CA ASN A 121 -2.46 -7.37 3.08
C ASN A 121 -3.98 -7.46 2.95
N GLY A 122 -4.60 -8.48 3.56
CA GLY A 122 -6.05 -8.66 3.55
C GLY A 122 -6.77 -7.54 4.29
N LEU A 123 -6.27 -7.16 5.47
CA LEU A 123 -6.82 -6.07 6.27
C LEU A 123 -6.70 -4.72 5.56
N THR A 124 -5.55 -4.47 4.91
CA THR A 124 -5.36 -3.28 4.07
C THR A 124 -6.37 -3.23 2.93
N GLY A 125 -6.59 -4.35 2.22
CA GLY A 125 -7.59 -4.45 1.16
C GLY A 125 -9.02 -4.20 1.65
N LEU A 126 -9.39 -4.76 2.81
CA LEU A 126 -10.69 -4.52 3.44
C LEU A 126 -10.86 -3.04 3.83
N MET A 127 -9.83 -2.42 4.37
CA MET A 127 -9.88 -1.01 4.76
C MET A 127 -9.96 -0.08 3.55
N PHE A 128 -9.33 -0.41 2.41
CA PHE A 128 -9.55 0.31 1.15
C PHE A 128 -11.01 0.27 0.69
N PHE A 129 -11.71 -0.85 0.91
CA PHE A 129 -13.15 -0.94 0.67
C PHE A 129 -13.93 -0.09 1.68
N LEU A 130 -13.53 -0.10 2.96
CA LEU A 130 -14.19 0.70 4.00
C LEU A 130 -14.07 2.21 3.72
N LEU A 131 -12.97 2.66 3.11
CA LEU A 131 -12.83 4.04 2.66
C LEU A 131 -13.98 4.43 1.71
N TYR A 132 -14.58 3.53 0.94
CA TYR A 132 -15.72 3.88 0.07
C TYR A 132 -16.95 4.40 0.83
N VAL A 133 -17.16 3.96 2.07
CA VAL A 133 -18.33 4.37 2.86
C VAL A 133 -18.18 5.83 3.30
N CYS A 134 -19.20 6.66 3.05
CA CYS A 134 -19.23 8.01 3.63
C CYS A 134 -19.32 7.92 5.15
N MET A 135 -18.36 8.51 5.85
CA MET A 135 -18.27 8.55 7.31
C MET A 135 -17.85 9.94 7.77
N SER A 136 -17.90 10.21 9.08
CA SER A 136 -17.41 11.49 9.62
C SER A 136 -15.92 11.67 9.34
N LYS A 137 -15.44 12.92 9.35
CA LYS A 137 -14.05 13.24 9.06
C LYS A 137 -13.08 12.54 10.01
N GLU A 138 -13.46 12.43 11.28
CA GLU A 138 -12.68 11.78 12.34
C GLU A 138 -12.58 10.27 12.08
N ALA A 139 -13.71 9.63 11.74
CA ALA A 139 -13.75 8.21 11.40
C ALA A 139 -12.89 7.93 10.15
N MET A 140 -12.98 8.79 9.14
CA MET A 140 -12.19 8.67 7.91
C MET A 140 -10.70 8.76 8.18
N THR A 141 -10.31 9.72 9.03
CA THR A 141 -8.93 9.90 9.47
C THR A 141 -8.43 8.67 10.23
N GLY A 142 -9.28 8.08 11.09
CA GLY A 142 -8.98 6.84 11.79
C GLY A 142 -8.78 5.65 10.84
N VAL A 143 -9.62 5.49 9.82
CA VAL A 143 -9.43 4.43 8.81
C VAL A 143 -8.15 4.66 8.02
N LEU A 144 -7.88 5.90 7.58
CA LEU A 144 -6.64 6.24 6.89
C LEU A 144 -5.40 5.96 7.75
N PHE A 145 -5.43 6.29 9.04
CA PHE A 145 -4.35 5.97 9.98
C PHE A 145 -4.03 4.47 9.96
N VAL A 146 -5.06 3.63 10.04
CA VAL A 146 -4.92 2.16 10.04
C VAL A 146 -4.38 1.65 8.70
N VAL A 147 -4.91 2.15 7.57
CA VAL A 147 -4.43 1.76 6.24
C VAL A 147 -2.96 2.15 6.05
N ARG A 148 -2.57 3.36 6.47
CA ARG A 148 -1.17 3.83 6.37
C ARG A 148 -0.23 3.02 7.23
N ALA A 149 -0.61 2.76 8.48
CA ALA A 149 0.14 1.92 9.41
C ALA A 149 0.45 0.54 8.78
N PHE A 150 -0.58 -0.19 8.34
CA PHE A 150 -0.38 -1.52 7.77
C PHE A 150 0.34 -1.49 6.42
N SER A 151 0.05 -0.53 5.54
CA SER A 151 0.71 -0.44 4.23
C SER A 151 2.21 -0.18 4.35
N ALA A 152 2.62 0.70 5.28
CA ALA A 152 4.03 0.94 5.57
C ALA A 152 4.71 -0.31 6.16
N GLY A 153 4.03 -0.99 7.08
CA GLY A 153 4.49 -2.26 7.67
C GLY A 153 4.68 -3.36 6.63
N LEU A 154 3.78 -3.47 5.65
CA LEU A 154 3.86 -4.46 4.57
C LEU A 154 5.09 -4.31 3.69
N LEU A 155 5.46 -3.06 3.36
CA LEU A 155 6.66 -2.82 2.57
C LEU A 155 7.90 -3.24 3.36
N SER A 156 8.01 -2.82 4.62
CA SER A 156 9.10 -3.23 5.52
C SER A 156 9.16 -4.76 5.71
N LEU A 157 8.00 -5.42 5.83
CA LEU A 157 7.90 -6.88 5.96
C LEU A 157 8.36 -7.59 4.70
N ALA A 158 8.03 -7.07 3.51
CA ALA A 158 8.48 -7.60 2.24
C ALA A 158 10.02 -7.53 2.11
N TYR A 159 10.65 -6.43 2.56
CA TYR A 159 12.11 -6.31 2.65
C TYR A 159 12.67 -7.37 3.61
N LEU A 160 12.16 -7.44 4.84
CA LEU A 160 12.62 -8.38 5.86
C LEU A 160 12.53 -9.84 5.37
N TYR A 161 11.36 -10.25 4.91
CA TYR A 161 11.10 -11.60 4.43
C TYR A 161 12.01 -11.97 3.26
N THR A 162 12.25 -11.05 2.32
CA THR A 162 13.20 -11.28 1.21
C THR A 162 14.62 -11.51 1.73
N THR A 163 15.05 -10.76 2.75
CA THR A 163 16.39 -10.95 3.32
C THR A 163 16.55 -12.24 4.12
N GLU A 164 15.47 -12.72 4.74
CA GLU A 164 15.45 -13.97 5.51
C GLU A 164 15.36 -15.21 4.60
N VAL A 165 14.61 -15.15 3.49
CA VAL A 165 14.45 -16.28 2.57
C VAL A 165 15.68 -16.51 1.69
N TYR A 166 16.29 -15.44 1.18
CA TYR A 166 17.37 -15.56 0.21
C TYR A 166 18.75 -15.55 0.89
N PRO A 167 19.63 -16.52 0.56
CA PRO A 167 20.98 -16.58 1.12
C PRO A 167 21.84 -15.40 0.65
N THR A 168 22.89 -15.10 1.40
CA THR A 168 23.77 -13.94 1.16
C THR A 168 24.31 -13.85 -0.28
N SER A 169 24.50 -14.98 -0.96
CA SER A 169 25.01 -15.04 -2.34
C SER A 169 24.07 -14.44 -3.40
N CYS A 170 22.76 -14.44 -3.16
CA CYS A 170 21.75 -13.93 -4.11
C CYS A 170 20.77 -12.92 -3.50
N ARG A 171 20.85 -12.66 -2.18
CA ARG A 171 20.00 -11.72 -1.45
C ARG A 171 19.96 -10.33 -2.09
N ALA A 172 21.11 -9.76 -2.43
CA ALA A 172 21.18 -8.42 -3.02
C ALA A 172 20.44 -8.34 -4.37
N ILE A 173 20.55 -9.37 -5.21
CA ILE A 173 19.87 -9.46 -6.50
C ILE A 173 18.36 -9.63 -6.31
N ALA A 174 17.94 -10.46 -5.33
CA ALA A 174 16.53 -10.66 -5.00
C ALA A 174 15.89 -9.32 -4.58
N VAL A 175 16.48 -8.66 -3.57
CA VAL A 175 15.99 -7.38 -3.04
C VAL A 175 15.98 -6.31 -4.13
N GLY A 176 17.05 -6.20 -4.94
CA GLY A 176 17.11 -5.21 -6.03
C GLY A 176 16.05 -5.44 -7.11
N SER A 177 15.87 -6.69 -7.53
CA SER A 177 14.86 -7.07 -8.54
C SER A 177 13.44 -6.80 -8.04
N PHE A 178 13.11 -7.22 -6.81
CA PHE A 178 11.77 -7.06 -6.26
C PHE A 178 11.47 -5.59 -5.90
N SER A 179 12.47 -4.85 -5.43
CA SER A 179 12.35 -3.40 -5.23
C SER A 179 12.06 -2.68 -6.54
N SER A 180 12.69 -3.06 -7.64
CA SER A 180 12.39 -2.48 -8.96
C SER A 180 10.93 -2.69 -9.36
N ILE A 181 10.37 -3.87 -9.11
CA ILE A 181 8.96 -4.19 -9.39
C ILE A 181 8.02 -3.37 -8.47
N SER A 182 8.40 -3.14 -7.22
CA SER A 182 7.64 -2.27 -6.31
C SER A 182 7.57 -0.82 -6.79
N ARG A 183 8.61 -0.34 -7.50
CA ARG A 183 8.58 1.00 -8.12
C ARG A 183 7.57 1.09 -9.25
N VAL A 184 7.34 0.01 -9.99
CA VAL A 184 6.25 -0.04 -10.98
C VAL A 184 4.91 0.15 -10.28
N GLY A 185 4.69 -0.50 -9.13
CA GLY A 185 3.51 -0.29 -8.30
C GLY A 185 3.33 1.19 -7.93
N ALA A 186 4.40 1.83 -7.44
CA ALA A 186 4.39 3.26 -7.09
C ALA A 186 4.07 4.19 -8.29
N ILE A 187 4.58 3.87 -9.48
CA ILE A 187 4.37 4.68 -10.70
C ILE A 187 2.94 4.56 -11.23
N VAL A 188 2.29 3.40 -11.03
CA VAL A 188 0.89 3.19 -11.45
C VAL A 188 -0.08 3.95 -10.52
N THR A 189 0.29 4.13 -9.26
CA THR A 189 -0.57 4.74 -8.24
C THR A 189 -1.13 6.12 -8.60
N PRO A 190 -0.33 7.13 -9.03
CA PRO A 190 -0.88 8.44 -9.42
C PRO A 190 -2.00 8.36 -10.46
N TYR A 191 -1.88 7.47 -11.44
CA TYR A 191 -2.91 7.27 -12.45
C TYR A 191 -4.21 6.76 -11.81
N VAL A 192 -4.13 5.82 -10.88
CA VAL A 192 -5.31 5.26 -10.22
C VAL A 192 -5.90 6.24 -9.19
N ALA A 193 -5.05 6.87 -8.36
CA ALA A 193 -5.49 7.73 -7.28
C ALA A 193 -5.95 9.11 -7.77
N GLN A 194 -5.28 9.70 -8.76
CA GLN A 194 -5.49 11.10 -9.13
C GLN A 194 -6.21 11.29 -10.46
N VAL A 195 -6.20 10.29 -11.35
CA VAL A 195 -6.93 10.36 -12.63
C VAL A 195 -8.19 9.51 -12.56
N MET A 196 -8.06 8.23 -12.23
CA MET A 196 -9.20 7.30 -12.26
C MET A 196 -10.24 7.60 -11.17
N MET A 197 -9.81 7.98 -9.96
CA MET A 197 -10.73 8.30 -8.87
C MET A 197 -11.66 9.49 -9.16
N PRO A 198 -11.16 10.68 -9.57
CA PRO A 198 -12.04 11.82 -9.85
C PRO A 198 -12.75 11.73 -11.21
N GLU A 199 -12.09 11.27 -12.28
CA GLU A 199 -12.62 11.39 -13.64
C GLU A 199 -13.41 10.17 -14.12
N VAL A 200 -13.13 8.97 -13.59
CA VAL A 200 -13.73 7.72 -14.08
C VAL A 200 -14.70 7.14 -13.06
N SER A 201 -14.18 6.73 -11.89
CA SER A 201 -14.99 6.09 -10.86
C SER A 201 -14.23 5.99 -9.54
N GLN A 202 -14.78 6.57 -8.48
CA GLN A 202 -14.26 6.45 -7.13
C GLN A 202 -14.28 4.98 -6.64
N ILE A 203 -15.39 4.27 -6.88
CA ILE A 203 -15.52 2.86 -6.50
C ILE A 203 -14.57 1.99 -7.32
N GLY A 204 -14.36 2.31 -8.61
CA GLY A 204 -13.40 1.63 -9.45
C GLY A 204 -11.96 1.73 -8.93
N ALA A 205 -11.53 2.92 -8.55
CA ALA A 205 -10.18 3.14 -8.00
C ALA A 205 -9.99 2.40 -6.66
N LEU A 206 -10.92 2.55 -5.71
CA LEU A 206 -10.82 1.91 -4.39
C LEU A 206 -10.94 0.37 -4.47
N SER A 207 -11.81 -0.14 -5.34
CA SER A 207 -11.92 -1.59 -5.56
C SER A 207 -10.67 -2.18 -6.20
N LEU A 208 -9.95 -1.43 -7.05
CA LEU A 208 -8.67 -1.86 -7.60
C LEU A 208 -7.60 -2.03 -6.49
N TYR A 209 -7.47 -1.05 -5.59
CA TYR A 209 -6.57 -1.18 -4.42
C TYR A 209 -6.97 -2.35 -3.53
N ALA A 210 -8.27 -2.52 -3.25
CA ALA A 210 -8.78 -3.63 -2.46
C ALA A 210 -8.47 -4.99 -3.12
N ALA A 211 -8.71 -5.13 -4.43
CA ALA A 211 -8.46 -6.35 -5.17
C ALA A 211 -6.98 -6.74 -5.19
N VAL A 212 -6.08 -5.76 -5.39
CA VAL A 212 -4.63 -6.00 -5.33
C VAL A 212 -4.19 -6.40 -3.92
N GLY A 213 -4.75 -5.78 -2.88
CA GLY A 213 -4.48 -6.15 -1.48
C GLY A 213 -4.94 -7.58 -1.14
N VAL A 214 -6.16 -7.96 -1.55
CA VAL A 214 -6.68 -9.32 -1.36
C VAL A 214 -5.88 -10.35 -2.16
N LEU A 215 -5.53 -10.06 -3.41
CA LEU A 215 -4.68 -10.95 -4.21
C LEU A 215 -3.30 -11.13 -3.54
N SER A 216 -2.71 -10.04 -3.05
CA SER A 216 -1.44 -10.08 -2.32
C SER A 216 -1.54 -10.89 -1.02
N SER A 217 -2.69 -10.85 -0.33
CA SER A 217 -2.99 -11.67 0.84
C SER A 217 -3.02 -13.16 0.49
N ILE A 218 -3.73 -13.54 -0.58
CA ILE A 218 -3.81 -14.93 -1.05
C ILE A 218 -2.42 -15.46 -1.43
N LEU A 219 -1.63 -14.64 -2.15
CA LEU A 219 -0.26 -15.00 -2.52
C LEU A 219 0.63 -15.16 -1.29
N ALA A 220 0.51 -14.27 -0.29
CA ALA A 220 1.27 -14.37 0.95
C ALA A 220 0.95 -15.65 1.72
N PHE A 221 -0.33 -16.04 1.84
CA PHE A 221 -0.72 -17.31 2.46
C PHE A 221 -0.29 -18.54 1.65
N SER A 222 -0.08 -18.39 0.34
CA SER A 222 0.40 -19.45 -0.54
C SER A 222 1.92 -19.61 -0.56
N LEU A 223 2.67 -18.74 0.13
CA LEU A 223 4.14 -18.83 0.14
C LEU A 223 4.63 -20.15 0.76
N PRO A 224 5.58 -20.84 0.13
CA PRO A 224 6.01 -22.19 0.56
C PRO A 224 7.00 -22.19 1.74
N ILE A 225 7.47 -21.02 2.19
CA ILE A 225 8.53 -20.90 3.20
C ILE A 225 8.03 -19.99 4.32
N GLU A 226 8.10 -20.47 5.56
CA GLU A 226 8.00 -19.61 6.76
C GLU A 226 9.42 -19.35 7.27
N THR A 227 9.70 -18.12 7.67
CA THR A 227 11.04 -17.69 8.13
C THR A 227 11.14 -17.53 9.64
N ALA A 228 10.02 -17.60 10.37
CA ALA A 228 10.01 -17.52 11.83
C ALA A 228 10.94 -18.56 12.48
N GLY A 229 11.83 -18.08 13.37
CA GLY A 229 12.74 -18.93 14.15
C GLY A 229 13.86 -19.62 13.36
N ARG A 230 14.11 -19.24 12.11
CA ARG A 230 15.18 -19.81 11.27
C ARG A 230 16.43 -18.94 11.30
N GLU A 231 17.59 -19.57 11.42
CA GLU A 231 18.87 -18.89 11.21
C GLU A 231 19.01 -18.45 9.74
N LEU A 232 19.70 -17.34 9.52
CA LEU A 232 19.91 -16.80 8.18
C LEU A 232 20.75 -17.80 7.35
N PRO A 233 20.22 -18.33 6.22
CA PRO A 233 20.92 -19.33 5.44
C PRO A 233 22.20 -18.73 4.86
N SER A 234 23.33 -19.34 5.23
CA SER A 234 24.65 -18.95 4.73
C SER A 234 24.83 -19.45 3.30
N HIS A 235 24.20 -20.59 2.98
CA HIS A 235 24.24 -21.27 1.69
C HIS A 235 22.84 -21.73 1.25
N ALA A 236 22.63 -21.80 -0.07
CA ALA A 236 21.34 -22.16 -0.67
C ALA A 236 20.84 -23.59 -0.35
N GLU A 237 21.66 -24.40 0.32
CA GLU A 237 21.39 -25.82 0.60
C GLU A 237 20.57 -26.04 1.89
N GLU A 238 20.46 -25.05 2.78
CA GLU A 238 20.00 -25.19 4.17
C GLU A 238 18.49 -25.03 4.43
N ILE A 239 17.66 -24.59 3.46
CA ILE A 239 16.23 -24.24 3.73
C ILE A 239 15.24 -25.38 3.39
N PRO A 240 14.76 -26.20 4.33
CA PRO A 240 13.72 -27.19 4.02
C PRO A 240 12.45 -26.50 3.48
N VAL A 241 11.97 -26.99 2.33
CA VAL A 241 10.73 -26.56 1.68
C VAL A 241 9.58 -27.27 2.38
N GLU A 242 8.65 -26.53 2.96
CA GLU A 242 7.47 -27.11 3.58
C GLU A 242 6.40 -27.25 2.49
N TYR A 243 6.29 -28.46 1.93
CA TYR A 243 5.22 -28.76 0.97
C TYR A 243 3.89 -28.77 1.73
N PRO A 244 2.87 -28.02 1.27
CA PRO A 244 1.54 -28.13 1.87
C PRO A 244 1.08 -29.59 1.75
N LYS A 245 0.62 -30.15 2.88
CA LYS A 245 0.02 -31.49 2.95
C LYS A 245 -1.33 -31.51 2.24
#